data_AF-A0A2A4TWA3-F1
#
_entry.id   AF-A0A2A4TWA3-F1
#
_cell.length_a   1.000
_cell.length_b   1.000
_cell.length_c   1.000
_cell.angle_alpha   90.00
_cell.angle_beta   90.00
_cell.angle_gamma   90.00
#
_symmetry.space_group_name_H-M   'P 1'
#
loop_
_entity.id
_entity.type
_entity.pdbx_description
1 polymer ?
#
loop_
_entity_poly.entity_id
_entity_poly.type
_entity_poly.pdbx_seq_one_letter_code
_entity_poly.pdbx_strand_id
1 'polypeptide(L)'
;MKPKQEEVGDLFVTESLLTVKLMPSKKSASKTIRWFNDGVVSDRRAASKDIASLVGRVRGKSRIVQRLILMTDRGVNQDLDDTGLPEAVTKAGFEPIG
;
A
#
# COMPACT_ATOMS: atom_id res chain seq x y z
N MET A 1 0.74 -28.34 8.36
CA MET A 1 0.64 -26.87 8.39
C MET A 1 -0.68 -26.47 7.75
N LYS A 2 -1.51 -25.64 8.39
CA LYS A 2 -2.68 -25.06 7.69
C LYS A 2 -2.15 -24.17 6.55
N PRO A 3 -2.73 -24.22 5.34
CA PRO A 3 -2.33 -23.30 4.28
C PRO A 3 -2.49 -21.87 4.78
N LYS A 4 -1.45 -21.05 4.60
CA LYS A 4 -1.56 -19.63 4.91
C LYS A 4 -2.63 -19.05 3.97
N GLN A 5 -3.63 -18.38 4.54
CA GLN A 5 -4.65 -17.73 3.72
C GLN A 5 -4.04 -16.50 3.06
N GLU A 6 -4.17 -16.42 1.74
CA GLU A 6 -3.77 -15.24 0.97
C GLU A 6 -4.78 -14.10 1.18
N GLU A 7 -4.26 -12.88 1.23
CA GLU A 7 -5.03 -11.65 1.26
C GLU A 7 -4.56 -10.72 0.14
N VAL A 8 -5.51 -9.95 -0.35
CA VAL A 8 -5.24 -8.77 -1.19
C VAL A 8 -5.45 -7.54 -0.31
N GLY A 9 -4.57 -6.55 -0.42
CA GLY A 9 -4.72 -5.28 0.28
C GLY A 9 -5.12 -4.15 -0.66
N ASP A 10 -6.07 -3.31 -0.27
CA ASP A 10 -6.28 -2.01 -0.87
C ASP A 10 -5.32 -1.02 -0.22
N LEU A 11 -4.50 -0.34 -1.02
CA LEU A 11 -3.56 0.70 -0.61
C LEU A 11 -4.10 2.05 -1.11
N PHE A 12 -4.60 2.86 -0.19
CA PHE A 12 -5.09 4.20 -0.49
C PHE A 12 -4.08 5.25 -0.01
N VAL A 13 -3.69 6.16 -0.89
CA VAL A 13 -2.69 7.21 -0.60
C VAL A 13 -3.28 8.59 -0.89
N THR A 14 -3.16 9.48 0.09
CA THR A 14 -3.38 10.92 -0.07
C THR A 14 -2.08 11.65 0.23
N GLU A 15 -2.03 12.97 0.05
CA GLU A 15 -0.82 13.74 0.34
C GLU A 15 -0.34 13.65 1.79
N SER A 16 -1.24 13.31 2.72
CA SER A 16 -0.93 13.25 4.16
C SER A 16 -1.19 11.89 4.79
N LEU A 17 -1.83 10.95 4.09
CA LEU A 17 -2.29 9.69 4.69
C LEU A 17 -2.05 8.49 3.79
N LEU A 18 -1.48 7.45 4.36
CA LEU A 18 -1.42 6.10 3.81
C LEU A 18 -2.43 5.22 4.56
N THR A 19 -3.31 4.53 3.85
CA THR A 19 -4.26 3.57 4.42
C THR A 19 -4.13 2.22 3.74
N VAL A 20 -4.10 1.15 4.54
CA VAL A 20 -4.17 -0.24 4.06
C VAL A 20 -5.45 -0.87 4.58
N LYS A 21 -6.16 -1.58 3.71
CA LYS A 21 -7.30 -2.43 4.07
C LYS A 21 -7.10 -3.82 3.48
N LEU A 22 -7.15 -4.86 4.30
CA LEU A 22 -6.93 -6.25 3.87
C LEU A 22 -8.25 -7.00 3.69
N MET A 23 -8.35 -7.76 2.61
CA MET A 23 -9.48 -8.62 2.29
C MET A 23 -9.04 -10.09 2.26
N PRO A 24 -9.81 -11.02 2.86
CA PRO A 24 -11.15 -10.84 3.42
C PRO A 24 -11.19 -10.51 4.92
N SER A 25 -10.06 -10.30 5.62
CA SER A 25 -10.10 -10.03 7.07
C SER A 25 -10.79 -8.73 7.46
N LYS A 26 -10.97 -7.81 6.51
CA LYS A 26 -11.50 -6.45 6.69
C LYS A 26 -10.68 -5.62 7.68
N LYS A 27 -9.46 -6.05 8.02
CA LYS A 27 -8.57 -5.28 8.89
C LYS A 27 -8.05 -4.08 8.12
N SER A 28 -7.98 -2.94 8.77
CA SER A 28 -7.40 -1.74 8.20
C SER A 28 -6.57 -0.97 9.21
N ALA A 29 -5.64 -0.17 8.71
CA ALA A 29 -4.95 0.83 9.49
C ALA A 29 -4.49 1.97 8.58
N SER A 30 -4.30 3.13 9.19
CA SER A 30 -3.77 4.31 8.52
C SER A 30 -2.51 4.83 9.22
N LYS A 31 -1.69 5.54 8.46
CA LYS A 31 -0.46 6.19 8.91
C LYS A 31 -0.32 7.54 8.21
N THR A 32 0.02 8.58 8.98
CA THR A 32 0.40 9.88 8.41
C THR A 32 1.73 9.77 7.66
N ILE A 33 1.80 10.38 6.47
CA ILE A 33 2.97 10.38 5.60
C ILE A 33 3.34 11.81 5.18
N ARG A 34 4.52 11.96 4.55
CA ARG A 34 5.03 13.23 3.99
C ARG A 34 5.76 13.05 2.65
N TRP A 35 5.71 11.86 2.09
CA TRP A 35 6.49 11.45 0.91
C TRP A 35 5.64 11.39 -0.35
N PHE A 36 4.34 11.67 -0.28
CA PHE A 36 3.45 11.76 -1.43
C PHE A 36 2.99 13.21 -1.53
N ASN A 37 3.54 13.97 -2.47
CA ASN A 37 3.26 15.41 -2.59
C ASN A 37 3.01 15.71 -4.07
N ASP A 38 2.05 16.59 -4.36
CA ASP A 38 1.69 16.94 -5.73
C ASP A 38 1.35 15.72 -6.61
N GLY A 39 0.90 14.63 -5.97
CA GLY A 39 0.53 13.38 -6.64
C GLY A 39 1.71 12.48 -6.98
N VAL A 40 2.93 12.78 -6.52
CA VAL A 40 4.11 11.98 -6.78
C VAL A 40 4.84 11.57 -5.49
N VAL A 41 5.50 10.42 -5.53
CA VAL A 41 6.34 9.92 -4.44
C VAL A 41 7.67 10.66 -4.44
N SER A 42 7.84 11.59 -3.51
CA SER A 42 9.07 12.39 -3.33
C SER A 42 10.19 11.62 -2.61
N ASP A 43 9.87 10.60 -1.80
CA ASP A 43 10.85 9.71 -1.16
C ASP A 43 10.40 8.24 -1.21
N ARG A 44 10.94 7.51 -2.20
CA ARG A 44 10.63 6.09 -2.43
C ARG A 44 11.09 5.19 -1.28
N ARG A 45 12.13 5.55 -0.53
CA ARG A 45 12.65 4.73 0.58
C ARG A 45 11.77 4.88 1.82
N ALA A 46 11.35 6.10 2.13
CA ALA A 46 10.37 6.34 3.18
C ALA A 46 9.04 5.66 2.85
N ALA A 47 8.56 5.81 1.61
CA ALA A 47 7.34 5.17 1.12
C ALA A 47 7.37 3.65 1.29
N SER A 48 8.40 2.98 0.76
CA SER A 48 8.48 1.51 0.83
C SER A 48 8.53 1.00 2.28
N LYS A 49 9.23 1.72 3.17
CA LYS A 49 9.32 1.37 4.59
C LYS A 49 7.97 1.52 5.29
N ASP A 50 7.24 2.60 5.02
CA ASP A 50 5.93 2.85 5.61
C ASP A 50 4.88 1.85 5.13
N ILE A 51 4.87 1.52 3.84
CA ILE A 51 3.99 0.50 3.25
C ILE A 51 4.25 -0.86 3.91
N ALA A 52 5.50 -1.34 3.92
CA ALA A 52 5.86 -2.62 4.51
C ALA A 52 5.51 -2.68 6.02
N SER A 53 5.78 -1.59 6.75
CA SER A 53 5.47 -1.49 8.18
C SER A 53 3.96 -1.54 8.43
N LEU A 54 3.17 -0.81 7.65
CA LEU A 54 1.72 -0.75 7.82
C LEU A 54 1.07 -2.09 7.46
N VAL A 55 1.40 -2.69 6.32
CA VAL A 55 0.91 -4.03 5.95
C VAL A 55 1.33 -5.06 6.98
N GLY A 56 2.57 -5.01 7.47
CA GLY A 56 3.08 -5.88 8.53
C GLY A 56 2.30 -5.77 9.86
N ARG A 57 1.82 -4.57 10.19
CA ARG A 57 0.98 -4.30 11.36
C ARG A 57 -0.44 -4.82 11.18
N VAL A 58 -1.02 -4.66 9.99
CA VAL A 58 -2.41 -5.04 9.71
C VAL A 58 -2.56 -6.55 9.50
N ARG A 59 -1.58 -7.19 8.84
CA ARG A 59 -1.63 -8.63 8.52
C ARG A 59 -1.68 -9.48 9.80
N GLY A 60 -2.54 -10.49 9.80
CA GLY A 60 -2.55 -11.51 10.86
C GLY A 60 -1.34 -12.45 10.77
N LYS A 61 -0.94 -13.06 11.89
CA LYS A 61 0.22 -14.00 11.96
C LYS A 61 0.15 -15.19 10.99
N SER A 62 -1.04 -15.53 10.51
CA SER A 62 -1.29 -16.72 9.67
C SER A 62 -1.65 -16.39 8.20
N ARG A 63 -1.51 -15.12 7.78
CA ARG A 63 -1.90 -14.66 6.43
C ARG A 63 -0.73 -14.08 5.65
N ILE A 64 -0.80 -14.16 4.33
CA ILE A 64 0.18 -13.57 3.41
C ILE A 64 -0.54 -12.49 2.60
N VAL A 65 0.06 -11.30 2.54
CA VAL A 65 -0.34 -10.25 1.60
C VAL A 65 0.73 -10.21 0.53
N GLN A 66 0.38 -10.51 -0.72
CA GLN A 66 1.31 -10.42 -1.86
C GLN A 66 0.99 -9.24 -2.76
N ARG A 67 -0.30 -8.93 -2.93
CA ARG A 67 -0.78 -7.95 -3.90
C ARG A 67 -1.44 -6.76 -3.22
N LEU A 68 -1.17 -5.57 -3.75
CA LEU A 68 -1.75 -4.32 -3.28
C LEU A 68 -2.45 -3.59 -4.43
N ILE A 69 -3.76 -3.38 -4.30
CA ILE A 69 -4.54 -2.56 -5.23
C ILE A 69 -4.28 -1.09 -4.90
N LEU A 70 -3.77 -0.32 -5.85
CA LEU A 70 -3.35 1.06 -5.65
C LEU A 70 -4.48 2.03 -5.93
N MET A 71 -4.66 3.02 -5.06
CA MET A 71 -5.64 4.09 -5.22
C MET A 71 -5.09 5.39 -4.63
N THR A 72 -5.37 6.51 -5.29
CA THR A 72 -5.08 7.86 -4.75
C THR A 72 -6.36 8.67 -4.62
N ASP A 73 -6.32 9.74 -3.82
CA ASP A 73 -7.42 10.72 -3.72
C ASP A 73 -7.66 11.52 -5.00
N ARG A 74 -6.73 11.48 -5.95
CA ARG A 74 -6.88 12.07 -7.29
C ARG A 74 -7.70 11.19 -8.25
N GLY A 75 -7.97 9.95 -7.87
CA GLY A 75 -8.82 9.02 -8.60
C GLY A 75 -8.35 8.80 -10.04
N VAL A 76 -9.29 8.75 -10.99
CA VAL A 76 -9.01 8.53 -12.42
C VAL A 76 -8.28 9.69 -13.11
N ASN A 77 -8.09 10.82 -12.43
CA ASN A 77 -7.42 11.99 -13.01
C ASN A 77 -5.90 11.90 -12.92
N GLN A 78 -5.36 10.77 -12.46
CA GLN A 78 -3.94 10.56 -12.29
C GLN A 78 -3.56 9.17 -12.82
N ASP A 79 -2.58 9.14 -13.71
CA ASP A 79 -1.91 7.92 -14.08
C ASP A 79 -1.04 7.45 -12.91
N LEU A 80 -1.28 6.22 -12.43
CA LEU A 80 -0.57 5.66 -11.29
C LEU A 80 0.90 5.36 -11.62
N ASP A 81 1.21 5.06 -12.88
CA ASP A 81 2.58 4.77 -13.30
C ASP A 81 3.48 6.00 -13.17
N ASP A 82 2.95 7.21 -13.36
CA ASP A 82 3.69 8.47 -13.24
C ASP A 82 3.91 8.89 -11.77
N THR A 83 3.24 8.24 -10.82
CA THR A 83 3.29 8.66 -9.40
C THR A 83 4.54 8.17 -8.66
N GLY A 84 5.22 7.15 -9.14
CA GLY A 84 6.29 6.49 -8.37
C GLY A 84 5.78 5.54 -7.27
N LEU A 85 4.45 5.39 -7.13
CA LEU A 85 3.82 4.53 -6.13
C LEU A 85 3.97 3.03 -6.46
N PRO A 86 3.80 2.57 -7.71
CA PRO A 86 4.04 1.17 -8.07
C PRO A 86 5.46 0.69 -7.70
N GLU A 87 6.48 1.52 -7.90
CA GLU A 87 7.86 1.19 -7.57
C GLU A 87 8.10 1.17 -6.06
N ALA A 88 7.48 2.09 -5.30
CA ALA A 88 7.55 2.07 -3.85
C ALA A 88 6.91 0.80 -3.27
N VAL A 89 5.82 0.34 -3.86
CA VAL A 89 5.10 -0.90 -3.50
C VAL A 89 5.93 -2.14 -3.84
N THR A 90 6.49 -2.17 -5.05
CA THR A 90 7.40 -3.24 -5.49
C THR A 90 8.60 -3.33 -4.55
N LYS A 91 9.20 -2.19 -4.21
CA LYS A 91 10.32 -2.10 -3.27
C LYS A 91 9.95 -2.50 -1.84
N ALA A 92 8.68 -2.37 -1.45
CA ALA A 92 8.16 -2.85 -0.18
C ALA A 92 7.95 -4.39 -0.16
N GLY A 93 8.09 -5.06 -1.30
CA GLY A 93 7.95 -6.51 -1.44
C GLY A 93 6.54 -6.98 -1.79
N PHE A 94 5.73 -6.11 -2.40
CA PHE A 94 4.38 -6.44 -2.85
C PHE A 94 4.24 -6.17 -4.35
N GLU A 95 3.33 -6.89 -4.99
CA GLU A 95 2.96 -6.67 -6.38
C GLU A 95 1.86 -5.58 -6.45
N PRO A 96 2.12 -4.44 -7.11
CA PRO A 96 1.10 -3.43 -7.33
C PRO A 96 0.07 -3.90 -8.36
N ILE A 97 -1.20 -3.60 -8.10
CA ILE A 97 -2.31 -3.77 -9.05
C ILE A 97 -2.99 -2.40 -9.19
N GLY A 98 -3.06 -1.85 -10.39
CA GLY A 98 -3.71 -0.56 -10.62
C GLY A 98 -3.15 0.12 -11.83
#